data_AF-A0A0E9P940-F1
#
_entry.id   AF-A0A0E9P940-F1
#
_cell.length_a   1.000
_cell.length_b   1.000
_cell.length_c   1.000
_cell.angle_alpha   90.00
_cell.angle_beta   90.00
_cell.angle_gamma   90.00
#
_symmetry.space_group_name_H-M   'P 1'
#
loop_
_entity.id
_entity.type
_entity.pdbx_description
1 polymer ?
#
loop_
_entity_poly.entity_id
_entity_poly.type
_entity_poly.pdbx_seq_one_letter_code
_entity_poly.pdbx_strand_id
1 'polypeptide(L)'
;MTYQMFFPVMWKQLIMKYGGTATNMLDLSSLAKISDGYTQGHMVQVVQSVLTDRRIQQLSKRPLMASEFVKPLAKTDPVFQG
;
A
#
# COMPACT_ATOMS: atom_id res chain seq x y z
N MET A 1 6.71 -20.74 -5.02
CA MET A 1 7.40 -19.85 -4.07
C MET A 1 8.13 -18.75 -4.84
N THR A 2 7.53 -17.57 -5.07
CA THR A 2 8.23 -16.25 -5.30
C THR A 2 7.28 -15.06 -5.52
N TYR A 3 6.03 -15.06 -5.01
CA TYR A 3 5.19 -13.86 -5.11
C TYR A 3 5.72 -12.70 -4.24
N GLN A 4 6.46 -13.00 -3.16
CA GLN A 4 6.97 -12.03 -2.20
C GLN A 4 7.91 -10.96 -2.81
N MET A 5 8.59 -11.23 -3.92
CA MET A 5 9.48 -10.25 -4.56
C MET A 5 8.73 -9.21 -5.41
N PHE A 6 7.52 -9.51 -5.88
CA PHE A 6 6.76 -8.61 -6.75
C PHE A 6 5.94 -7.56 -5.98
N PHE A 7 5.40 -7.93 -4.82
CA PHE A 7 4.53 -7.03 -4.05
C PHE A 7 5.20 -5.74 -3.55
N PRO A 8 6.45 -5.72 -3.05
CA PRO A 8 7.11 -4.48 -2.66
C PRO A 8 7.29 -3.51 -3.83
N VAL A 9 7.62 -4.04 -5.01
CA VAL A 9 7.73 -3.26 -6.26
C VAL A 9 6.36 -2.72 -6.65
N MET A 10 5.32 -3.53 -6.52
CA MET A 10 3.95 -3.15 -6.87
C MET A 10 3.42 -2.01 -5.99
N TRP A 11 3.59 -2.13 -4.67
CA TRP A 11 3.22 -1.07 -3.73
C TRP A 11 3.95 0.24 -4.04
N LYS A 12 5.26 0.18 -4.31
CA LYS A 12 6.03 1.36 -4.70
C LYS A 12 5.47 2.01 -5.97
N GLN A 13 5.20 1.23 -7.01
CA GLN A 13 4.67 1.74 -8.27
C GLN A 13 3.28 2.36 -8.12
N LEU A 14 2.37 1.70 -7.39
CA LEU A 14 1.02 2.21 -7.16
C LEU A 14 1.06 3.51 -6.34
N ILE A 15 1.85 3.55 -5.27
CA ILE A 15 1.98 4.75 -4.43
C ILE A 15 2.51 5.92 -5.24
N MET A 16 3.56 5.72 -6.04
CA MET A 16 4.10 6.76 -6.92
C MET A 16 3.10 7.19 -8.01
N LYS A 17 2.37 6.24 -8.60
CA LYS A 17 1.33 6.51 -9.60
C LYS A 17 0.22 7.42 -9.08
N TYR A 18 -0.13 7.31 -7.80
CA TYR A 18 -1.18 8.10 -7.16
C TYR A 18 -0.63 9.27 -6.31
N GLY A 19 0.55 9.80 -6.65
CA GLY A 19 1.08 11.04 -6.07
C GLY A 19 1.75 10.88 -4.70
N GLY A 20 1.91 9.65 -4.22
CA GLY A 20 2.64 9.33 -3.01
C GLY A 20 4.15 9.24 -3.22
N THR A 21 4.92 9.34 -2.13
CA THR A 21 6.37 9.15 -2.15
C THR A 21 6.74 7.95 -1.28
N ALA A 22 7.38 6.95 -1.88
CA ALA A 22 7.94 5.82 -1.14
C ALA A 22 9.32 6.21 -0.60
N THR A 23 9.38 6.56 0.69
CA THR A 23 10.62 6.84 1.42
C THR A 23 11.08 5.61 2.21
N ASN A 24 12.28 5.62 2.78
CA ASN A 24 12.77 4.54 3.65
C ASN A 24 11.90 4.31 4.91
N MET A 25 11.02 5.26 5.26
CA MET A 25 10.06 5.11 6.36
C MET A 25 8.87 4.20 6.00
N LEU A 26 8.67 3.97 4.71
CA LEU A 26 7.63 3.07 4.21
C LEU A 26 8.21 1.66 4.10
N ASP A 27 7.95 0.84 5.11
CA ASP A 27 8.34 -0.58 5.10
C ASP A 27 7.47 -1.39 4.12
N LEU A 28 7.90 -1.39 2.86
CA LEU A 28 7.27 -2.12 1.76
C LEU A 28 7.32 -3.64 1.94
N SER A 29 8.32 -4.15 2.66
CA SER A 29 8.48 -5.59 2.91
C SER A 29 7.41 -6.09 3.87
N SER A 30 7.16 -5.35 4.95
CA SER A 30 6.06 -5.65 5.87
C SER A 30 4.70 -5.48 5.20
N LEU A 31 4.54 -4.44 4.37
CA LEU A 31 3.32 -4.21 3.60
C LEU A 31 3.03 -5.35 2.61
N ALA A 32 4.06 -5.88 1.95
CA ALA A 32 3.94 -7.04 1.06
C ALA A 32 3.51 -8.31 1.80
N LYS A 33 4.02 -8.56 3.01
CA LYS A 33 3.63 -9.75 3.82
C LYS A 33 2.15 -9.73 4.19
N ILE A 34 1.61 -8.58 4.56
CA ILE A 34 0.19 -8.45 4.95
C ILE A 34 -0.77 -8.34 3.76
N SER A 35 -0.23 -8.23 2.55
CA SER A 35 -1.01 -8.17 1.30
C SER A 35 -1.20 -9.54 0.66
N ASP A 36 -0.75 -10.62 1.30
CA ASP A 36 -1.01 -11.97 0.82
C ASP A 36 -2.53 -12.24 0.83
N GLY A 37 -3.06 -12.80 -0.25
CA GLY A 37 -4.51 -12.96 -0.46
C GLY A 37 -5.26 -11.73 -1.03
N TYR A 38 -4.59 -10.61 -1.26
CA TYR A 38 -5.18 -9.43 -1.92
C TYR A 38 -4.79 -9.34 -3.39
N THR A 39 -5.75 -8.96 -4.24
CA THR A 39 -5.49 -8.71 -5.66
C THR A 39 -4.85 -7.35 -5.89
N GLN A 40 -4.28 -7.14 -7.07
CA GLN A 40 -3.83 -5.81 -7.50
C GLN A 40 -4.98 -4.77 -7.45
N GLY A 41 -6.22 -5.18 -7.76
CA GLY A 41 -7.39 -4.29 -7.68
C GLY A 41 -7.64 -3.78 -6.26
N HIS A 42 -7.53 -4.66 -5.27
CA HIS A 42 -7.63 -4.29 -3.86
C HIS A 42 -6.52 -3.31 -3.45
N MET A 43 -5.29 -3.54 -3.89
CA MET A 43 -4.18 -2.63 -3.63
C MET A 43 -4.44 -1.23 -4.21
N VAL A 44 -4.95 -1.14 -5.44
CA VAL A 44 -5.32 0.14 -6.07
C VAL A 44 -6.37 0.88 -5.24
N GLN A 45 -7.45 0.20 -4.83
CA GLN A 45 -8.51 0.79 -4.00
C GLN A 45 -7.96 1.32 -2.67
N VAL A 46 -7.11 0.54 -2.01
CA VAL A 46 -6.50 0.93 -0.74
C VAL A 46 -5.58 2.13 -0.94
N VAL A 47 -4.72 2.13 -1.96
CA VAL A 47 -3.82 3.26 -2.24
C VAL A 47 -4.61 4.54 -2.49
N GLN A 48 -5.67 4.50 -3.30
CA GLN A 48 -6.52 5.67 -3.56
C GLN A 48 -7.26 6.16 -2.32
N SER A 49 -7.66 5.25 -1.41
CA SER A 49 -8.30 5.63 -0.15
C SER A 49 -7.37 6.34 0.82
N VAL A 50 -6.07 6.01 0.79
CA VAL A 50 -5.04 6.59 1.66
C VAL A 50 -4.49 7.89 1.05
N LEU A 51 -4.16 7.89 -0.24
CA LEU A 51 -3.57 9.02 -0.97
C LEU A 51 -4.62 9.99 -1.48
N THR A 52 -5.38 10.56 -0.54
CA THR A 52 -6.24 11.73 -0.81
C THR A 52 -5.39 12.98 -1.10
N ASP A 53 -5.94 13.98 -1.77
CA ASP A 53 -5.25 15.26 -2.05
C ASP A 53 -4.67 15.88 -0.77
N ARG A 54 -5.45 15.87 0.31
CA ARG A 54 -5.01 16.34 1.63
C ARG A 54 -3.82 15.54 2.14
N ARG A 55 -3.84 14.20 2.00
CA ARG A 55 -2.74 13.35 2.48
C ARG A 55 -1.47 13.60 1.67
N ILE A 56 -1.59 13.78 0.35
CA ILE A 56 -0.48 14.07 -0.56
C ILE A 56 0.22 15.37 -0.15
N GLN A 57 -0.53 16.44 0.12
CA GLN A 57 0.04 17.72 0.60
C GLN A 57 0.80 17.59 1.92
N GLN A 58 0.41 16.64 2.78
CA GLN A 58 1.04 16.41 4.08
C GLN A 58 2.31 15.57 4.00
N LEU A 59 2.61 14.91 2.87
CA LEU A 59 3.76 13.99 2.75
C LEU A 59 5.10 14.65 3.03
N SER A 60 5.23 15.94 2.73
CA SER A 60 6.45 16.73 2.99
C SER A 60 6.79 16.87 4.47
N LYS A 61 5.76 16.88 5.35
CA LYS A 61 5.92 17.03 6.80
C LYS A 61 5.75 15.71 7.55
N ARG A 62 4.91 14.83 7.01
CA ARG A 62 4.57 13.54 7.59
C ARG A 62 4.70 12.46 6.50
N PRO A 63 5.84 11.75 6.46
CA PRO A 63 6.06 10.71 5.46
C PRO A 63 5.01 9.61 5.57
N LEU A 64 4.82 8.89 4.48
CA LEU A 64 3.87 7.78 4.40
C LEU A 64 4.38 6.58 5.18
N MET A 65 3.50 5.92 5.94
CA MET A 65 3.82 4.74 6.75
C MET A 65 3.01 3.53 6.32
N ALA A 66 3.60 2.33 6.43
CA ALA A 66 2.93 1.07 6.09
C ALA A 66 1.64 0.86 6.91
N SER A 67 1.61 1.32 8.17
CA SER A 67 0.45 1.23 9.05
C SER A 67 -0.80 1.95 8.54
N GLU A 68 -0.64 2.96 7.68
CA GLU A 68 -1.76 3.72 7.10
C GLU A 68 -2.60 2.85 6.14
N PHE A 69 -2.00 1.79 5.59
CA PHE A 69 -2.63 0.87 4.64
C PHE A 69 -3.24 -0.37 5.31
N VAL A 70 -2.87 -0.68 6.56
CA VAL A 70 -3.36 -1.87 7.29
C VAL A 70 -4.87 -1.83 7.49
N LYS A 71 -5.40 -0.71 8.00
CA LYS A 71 -6.84 -0.58 8.27
C LYS A 71 -7.68 -0.62 6.98
N PRO A 72 -7.32 0.08 5.89
CA PRO A 72 -8.04 -0.05 4.62
C PRO A 72 -7.94 -1.45 4.02
N LEU A 73 -6.78 -2.11 4.07
CA LEU A 73 -6.64 -3.51 3.61
C LEU A 73 -7.61 -4.42 4.36
N ALA A 74 -7.64 -4.37 5.68
CA ALA A 74 -8.51 -5.22 6.51
C ALA A 74 -10.02 -4.97 6.29
N LYS A 75 -10.41 -3.84 5.68
CA LYS A 75 -11.79 -3.54 5.30
C LYS A 75 -12.15 -4.04 3.90
N THR A 76 -11.16 -4.36 3.07
CA THR A 76 -11.38 -4.94 1.74
C THR A 76 -11.51 -6.44 1.92
N ASP A 77 -12.63 -7.04 1.51
CA ASP A 77 -12.80 -8.49 1.59
C ASP A 77 -11.71 -9.19 0.75
N PRO A 78 -10.82 -10.01 1.34
CA PRO A 78 -9.78 -10.69 0.60
C PRO A 78 -10.40 -11.73 -0.33
N VAL A 79 -9.85 -11.88 -1.55
CA VAL A 79 -10.36 -12.87 -2.54
C VAL A 79 -10.11 -14.30 -2.06
N PHE A 80 -9.08 -14.49 -1.24
CA PHE A 80 -8.80 -15.75 -0.57
C PHE A 80 -8.95 -15.57 0.93
N GLN A 81 -10.00 -16.16 1.48
CA GLN A 81 -10.07 -16.50 2.89
C GLN A 81 -9.44 -17.89 3.03
N GLY A 82 -8.17 -17.93 3.43
CA GLY A 82 -7.47 -19.15 3.82
C GLY A 82 -7.77 -19.52 5.26
#